data_AF-A0A3Q9UZ24-F1
#
_entry.id   AF-A0A3Q9UZ24-F1
#
_cell.length_a   1.000
_cell.length_b   1.000
_cell.length_c   1.000
_cell.angle_alpha   90.00
_cell.angle_beta   90.00
_cell.angle_gamma   90.00
#
_symmetry.space_group_name_H-M   'P 1'
#
loop_
_entity.id
_entity.type
_entity.pdbx_description
1 polymer ?
#
loop_
_entity_poly.entity_id
_entity_poly.type
_entity_poly.pdbx_seq_one_letter_code
_entity_poly.pdbx_strand_id
1 'polypeptide(L)'
;MSTIHEHHGWQAGETPWVRSALVGPAANNPGYAQCYFCGQMTAKLSESDVEADTGRVDVYCNNTWCEARETTVLILRDGANASDRADTRMLAAIDNDSHSTQQEPFKVLSLGELLEGAPAEAEILARRTDDGPADYAAPGRAVE
;
A
#
# COMPACT_ATOMS: atom_id res chain seq x y z
N MET A 1 -12.48 1.68 34.48
CA MET A 1 -11.70 0.44 34.66
C MET A 1 -11.37 -0.07 33.26
N SER A 2 -10.16 0.19 32.76
CA SER A 2 -9.72 -0.35 31.46
C SER A 2 -9.33 -1.80 31.65
N THR A 3 -10.10 -2.71 31.10
CA THR A 3 -9.75 -4.13 31.02
C THR A 3 -8.60 -4.25 30.03
N ILE A 4 -7.37 -4.32 30.54
CA ILE A 4 -6.20 -4.69 29.75
C ILE A 4 -6.50 -6.10 29.24
N HIS A 5 -6.83 -6.24 27.95
CA HIS A 5 -6.88 -7.55 27.33
C HIS A 5 -5.45 -8.09 27.39
N GLU A 6 -5.26 -9.21 28.08
CA GLU A 6 -4.04 -10.00 27.97
C GLU A 6 -3.95 -10.44 26.51
N HIS A 7 -3.29 -9.63 25.70
CA HIS A 7 -2.97 -10.01 24.33
C HIS A 7 -1.93 -11.10 24.42
N HIS A 8 -2.39 -12.36 24.44
CA HIS A 8 -1.57 -13.48 24.03
C HIS A 8 -0.85 -13.06 22.75
N GLY A 9 0.48 -13.12 22.78
CA GLY A 9 1.30 -12.65 21.65
C GLY A 9 0.81 -13.30 20.37
N TRP A 10 0.55 -12.46 19.37
CA TRP A 10 0.04 -12.91 18.08
C TRP A 10 0.97 -13.94 17.44
N GLN A 11 0.43 -15.08 16.99
CA GLN A 11 1.21 -16.16 16.37
C GLN A 11 1.15 -16.10 14.84
N ALA A 12 2.19 -16.65 14.23
CA ALA A 12 2.27 -16.84 12.79
C ALA A 12 1.06 -17.60 12.24
N GLY A 13 0.47 -17.09 11.15
CA GLY A 13 -0.69 -17.68 10.49
C GLY A 13 -2.03 -17.45 11.21
N GLU A 14 -2.07 -16.78 12.36
CA GLU A 14 -3.34 -16.40 12.99
C GLU A 14 -4.00 -15.26 12.22
N THR A 15 -5.34 -15.23 12.23
CA THR A 15 -6.08 -14.09 11.73
C THR A 15 -5.71 -12.83 12.54
N PRO A 16 -5.33 -11.72 11.90
CA PRO A 16 -5.01 -10.49 12.61
C PRO A 16 -6.17 -10.04 13.51
N TRP A 17 -5.86 -9.65 14.76
CA TRP A 17 -6.88 -9.29 15.75
C TRP A 17 -7.86 -8.23 15.25
N VAL A 18 -7.38 -7.30 14.40
CA VAL A 18 -8.19 -6.24 13.81
C VAL A 18 -9.33 -6.81 12.95
N ARG A 19 -9.16 -7.93 12.24
CA ARG A 19 -10.28 -8.60 11.55
C ARG A 19 -11.29 -9.15 12.55
N SER A 20 -10.82 -9.85 13.58
CA SER A 20 -11.72 -10.39 14.62
C SER A 20 -12.45 -9.30 15.41
N ALA A 21 -11.83 -8.13 15.58
CA ALA A 21 -12.42 -6.98 16.26
C ALA A 21 -13.39 -6.18 15.38
N LEU A 22 -13.45 -6.44 14.07
CA LEU A 22 -14.30 -5.70 13.13
C LEU A 22 -15.45 -6.55 12.57
N VAL A 23 -15.43 -7.87 12.79
CA VAL A 23 -16.47 -8.79 12.33
C VAL A 23 -17.58 -8.94 13.39
N GLY A 24 -18.76 -8.40 13.07
CA GLY A 24 -20.04 -8.76 13.71
C GLY A 24 -20.57 -7.75 14.74
N PRO A 25 -21.90 -7.60 14.84
CA PRO A 25 -22.54 -6.83 15.89
C PRO A 25 -22.59 -7.66 17.17
N ALA A 26 -21.47 -7.76 17.89
CA ALA A 26 -21.55 -8.10 19.31
C ALA A 26 -22.11 -6.89 20.05
N ALA A 27 -22.95 -7.07 21.08
CA ALA A 27 -23.64 -6.00 21.79
C ALA A 27 -22.73 -4.86 22.32
N ASN A 28 -21.41 -5.06 22.34
CA ASN A 28 -20.39 -4.11 22.79
C ASN A 28 -19.32 -3.80 21.73
N ASN A 29 -19.47 -4.24 20.48
CA ASN A 29 -18.50 -4.00 19.42
C ASN A 29 -19.18 -3.39 18.18
N PRO A 30 -18.97 -2.09 17.90
CA PRO A 30 -19.65 -1.40 16.81
C PRO A 30 -19.07 -1.71 15.43
N GLY A 31 -18.11 -2.65 15.31
CA GLY A 31 -17.42 -2.95 14.05
C GLY A 31 -16.44 -1.84 13.65
N TYR A 32 -15.90 -1.13 14.65
CA TYR A 32 -14.89 -0.09 14.46
C TYR A 32 -13.69 -0.30 15.39
N ALA A 33 -12.51 0.03 14.87
CA ALA A 33 -11.24 0.07 15.55
C ALA A 33 -10.69 1.50 15.57
N GLN A 34 -9.62 1.71 16.34
CA GLN A 34 -8.91 2.98 16.36
C GLN A 34 -8.16 3.17 15.03
N CYS A 35 -8.34 4.33 14.40
CA CYS A 35 -7.58 4.71 13.22
C CYS A 35 -6.13 5.05 13.59
N TYR A 36 -5.16 4.42 12.91
CA TYR A 36 -3.73 4.66 13.14
C TYR A 36 -3.26 6.09 12.81
N PHE A 37 -4.04 6.87 12.06
CA PHE A 37 -3.69 8.24 11.67
C PHE A 37 -4.35 9.28 12.56
N CYS A 38 -5.69 9.27 12.68
CA CYS A 38 -6.40 10.29 13.46
C CYS A 38 -6.71 9.90 14.91
N GLY A 39 -6.45 8.65 15.30
CA GLY A 39 -6.67 8.14 16.66
C GLY A 39 -8.14 7.97 17.07
N GLN A 40 -9.11 8.24 16.18
CA GLN A 40 -10.54 8.09 16.46
C GLN A 40 -11.02 6.64 16.24
N MET A 41 -12.08 6.22 16.93
CA MET A 41 -12.72 4.90 16.78
C MET A 41 -13.62 4.86 15.53
N THR A 42 -13.00 5.03 14.37
CA THR A 42 -13.67 5.25 13.07
C THR A 42 -13.13 4.36 11.95
N ALA A 43 -12.14 3.51 12.24
CA ALA A 43 -11.58 2.58 11.28
C ALA A 43 -12.46 1.32 11.20
N LYS A 44 -12.78 0.87 9.99
CA LYS A 44 -13.46 -0.39 9.69
C LYS A 44 -12.64 -1.18 8.68
N LEU A 45 -12.99 -2.44 8.40
CA LEU A 45 -12.35 -3.17 7.30
C LEU A 45 -12.65 -2.45 5.98
N SER A 46 -11.64 -2.36 5.13
CA SER A 46 -11.84 -1.85 3.77
C SER A 46 -12.64 -2.88 2.96
N GLU A 47 -13.33 -2.38 1.94
CA GLU A 47 -14.00 -3.24 0.96
C GLU A 47 -12.99 -4.02 0.10
N SER A 48 -11.76 -3.51 0.00
CA SER A 48 -10.63 -4.14 -0.68
C SER A 48 -9.91 -5.22 0.15
N ASP A 49 -10.25 -5.37 1.45
CA ASP A 49 -9.56 -6.33 2.33
C ASP A 49 -9.78 -7.76 1.87
N VAL A 50 -8.68 -8.51 1.75
CA VAL A 50 -8.70 -9.91 1.36
C VAL A 50 -8.59 -10.79 2.60
N GLU A 51 -9.70 -11.38 3.03
CA GLU A 51 -9.77 -12.20 4.26
C GLU A 51 -8.70 -13.31 4.34
N ALA A 52 -8.32 -13.89 3.20
CA ALA A 52 -7.31 -14.94 3.11
C ALA A 52 -5.86 -14.43 3.24
N ASP A 53 -5.59 -13.14 3.06
CA ASP A 53 -4.25 -12.56 3.24
C ASP A 53 -4.03 -12.33 4.74
N THR A 54 -3.33 -13.24 5.42
CA THR A 54 -3.00 -13.10 6.85
C THR A 54 -1.86 -12.13 7.11
N GLY A 55 -1.18 -11.67 6.06
CA GLY A 55 -0.01 -10.81 6.13
C GLY A 55 -0.31 -9.33 5.99
N ARG A 56 -1.52 -9.00 5.53
CA ARG A 56 -2.01 -7.63 5.36
C ARG A 56 -3.42 -7.51 5.89
N VAL A 57 -3.77 -6.31 6.35
CA VAL A 57 -5.15 -5.94 6.60
C VAL A 57 -5.41 -4.57 6.02
N ASP A 58 -6.42 -4.46 5.18
CA ASP A 58 -6.83 -3.18 4.63
C ASP A 58 -7.95 -2.58 5.48
N VAL A 59 -7.74 -1.36 5.96
CA VAL A 59 -8.67 -0.63 6.83
C VAL A 59 -9.07 0.70 6.21
N TYR A 60 -10.33 1.06 6.41
CA TYR A 60 -10.91 2.33 5.97
C TYR A 60 -11.36 3.18 7.16
N CYS A 61 -10.95 4.45 7.21
CA CYS A 61 -11.37 5.42 8.20
C CYS A 61 -12.56 6.26 7.69
N ASN A 62 -13.71 6.19 8.39
CA ASN A 62 -14.90 6.96 8.02
C ASN A 62 -14.94 8.39 8.61
N ASN A 63 -13.92 8.81 9.35
CA ASN A 63 -13.83 10.18 9.84
C ASN A 63 -13.62 11.15 8.66
N THR A 64 -14.54 12.08 8.46
CA THR A 64 -14.49 13.06 7.37
C THR A 64 -13.26 13.97 7.42
N TRP A 65 -12.66 14.13 8.60
CA TRP A 65 -11.49 14.97 8.85
C TRP A 65 -10.16 14.20 8.77
N CYS A 66 -10.19 12.89 8.47
CA CYS A 66 -8.99 12.08 8.32
C CYS A 66 -8.65 11.92 6.84
N GLU A 67 -7.48 12.42 6.43
CA GLU A 67 -7.00 12.36 5.04
C GLU A 67 -6.52 10.97 4.62
N ALA A 68 -6.18 10.07 5.58
CA ALA A 68 -5.64 8.76 5.25
C ALA A 68 -6.63 7.88 4.48
N ARG A 69 -7.95 8.00 4.73
CA ARG A 69 -9.08 7.26 4.14
C ARG A 69 -8.92 5.74 4.13
N GLU A 70 -7.99 5.19 3.37
CA GLU A 70 -7.69 3.76 3.25
C GLU A 70 -6.22 3.50 3.58
N THR A 71 -5.94 2.42 4.30
CA THR A 71 -4.58 2.08 4.73
C THR A 71 -4.41 0.58 4.77
N THR A 72 -3.29 0.11 4.23
CA THR A 72 -2.82 -1.26 4.39
C THR A 72 -1.92 -1.37 5.61
N VAL A 73 -2.28 -2.24 6.55
CA VAL A 73 -1.47 -2.59 7.71
C VAL A 73 -0.68 -3.85 7.38
N LEU A 74 0.65 -3.73 7.35
CA LEU A 74 1.55 -4.86 7.13
C LEU A 74 1.82 -5.59 8.45
N ILE A 75 1.56 -6.89 8.47
CA ILE A 75 1.75 -7.72 9.66
C ILE A 75 3.11 -8.40 9.59
N LEU A 76 4.01 -8.04 10.51
CA LEU A 76 5.42 -8.45 10.42
C LEU A 76 5.75 -9.80 11.08
N ARG A 77 4.94 -10.27 12.04
CA ARG A 77 5.23 -11.48 12.84
C ARG A 77 4.49 -12.72 12.32
N ASP A 78 4.14 -12.72 11.05
CA ASP A 78 3.07 -13.55 10.50
C ASP A 78 3.47 -14.94 10.08
N GLY A 79 4.76 -15.25 10.25
CA GLY A 79 5.40 -16.48 9.78
C GLY A 79 5.29 -16.70 8.29
N ALA A 80 4.84 -15.70 7.53
CA ALA A 80 4.74 -15.71 6.08
C ALA A 80 5.83 -14.82 5.46
N ASN A 81 7.00 -14.79 6.11
CA ASN A 81 8.21 -14.07 5.71
C ASN A 81 7.93 -12.64 5.28
N ALA A 82 7.35 -11.82 6.17
CA ALA A 82 7.03 -10.43 5.88
C ALA A 82 8.19 -9.66 5.23
N SER A 83 9.44 -9.93 5.62
CA SER A 83 10.66 -9.34 5.04
C SER A 83 10.83 -9.58 3.53
N ASP A 84 10.29 -10.67 2.99
CA ASP A 84 10.50 -11.07 1.60
C ASP A 84 9.46 -10.42 0.66
N ARG A 85 8.37 -9.87 1.23
CA ARG A 85 7.31 -9.24 0.45
C ARG A 85 7.78 -7.99 -0.24
N ALA A 86 7.26 -7.76 -1.45
CA ALA A 86 7.67 -6.65 -2.30
C ALA A 86 7.43 -5.27 -1.63
N ASP A 87 6.29 -5.09 -0.97
CA ASP A 87 5.95 -3.86 -0.24
C ASP A 87 6.90 -3.59 0.93
N THR A 88 7.19 -4.62 1.74
CA THR A 88 8.09 -4.52 2.89
C THR A 88 9.53 -4.25 2.43
N ARG A 89 9.97 -4.89 1.35
CA ARG A 89 11.28 -4.60 0.72
C ARG A 89 11.34 -3.18 0.17
N MET A 90 10.26 -2.68 -0.44
CA MET A 90 10.21 -1.33 -0.99
C MET A 90 10.21 -0.26 0.11
N LEU A 91 9.46 -0.47 1.19
CA LEU A 91 9.51 0.40 2.37
C LEU A 91 10.91 0.40 2.99
N ALA A 92 11.52 -0.78 3.15
CA ALA A 92 12.89 -0.88 3.64
C ALA A 92 13.89 -0.18 2.70
N ALA A 93 13.70 -0.23 1.38
CA ALA A 93 14.54 0.50 0.43
C ALA A 93 14.41 2.02 0.62
N ILE A 94 13.19 2.54 0.78
CA ILE A 94 12.95 3.97 1.06
C ILE A 94 13.65 4.41 2.35
N ASP A 95 13.51 3.62 3.42
CA ASP A 95 14.14 3.90 4.70
C ASP A 95 15.68 3.89 4.59
N ASN A 96 16.24 2.94 3.82
CA ASN A 96 17.69 2.85 3.62
C ASN A 96 18.24 3.95 2.68
N ASP A 97 17.52 4.30 1.61
CA ASP A 97 17.93 5.33 0.64
C ASP A 97 17.83 6.75 1.23
N SER A 98 16.98 6.96 2.24
CA SER A 98 16.90 8.22 2.98
C SER A 98 18.18 8.56 3.76
N HIS A 99 19.08 7.58 3.95
CA HIS A 99 20.42 7.80 4.50
C HIS A 99 21.50 8.08 3.44
N SER A 100 21.22 7.88 2.15
CA SER A 100 22.19 8.11 1.06
C SER A 100 21.89 9.33 0.20
N THR A 101 20.91 10.18 0.56
CA THR A 101 20.56 11.37 -0.23
C THR A 101 21.52 12.55 0.01
N GLN A 102 22.83 12.34 -0.22
CA GLN A 102 23.58 13.34 -0.99
C GLN A 102 23.30 13.05 -2.46
N GLN A 103 22.08 13.37 -2.88
CA GLN A 103 21.80 13.45 -4.30
C GLN A 103 22.55 14.68 -4.79
N GLU A 104 23.63 14.45 -5.54
CA GLU A 104 24.34 15.49 -6.29
C GLU A 104 23.29 16.42 -6.90
N PRO A 105 23.43 17.75 -6.77
CA PRO A 105 22.43 18.68 -7.26
C PRO A 105 22.16 18.35 -8.72
N PHE A 106 20.91 18.02 -9.04
CA PHE A 106 20.50 17.78 -10.41
C PHE A 106 20.95 18.99 -11.22
N LYS A 107 21.95 18.81 -12.09
CA LYS A 107 22.44 19.89 -12.93
C LYS A 107 21.31 20.19 -13.90
N VAL A 108 20.52 21.22 -13.61
CA VAL A 108 19.53 21.76 -14.54
C VAL A 108 20.33 22.33 -15.69
N LEU A 109 20.47 21.55 -16.76
CA LEU A 109 21.04 22.04 -18.00
C LEU A 109 20.04 23.03 -18.60
N SER A 110 20.51 24.21 -18.93
CA SER A 110 19.76 25.15 -19.74
C SER A 110 19.49 24.54 -21.12
N LEU A 111 18.44 25.02 -21.80
CA LEU A 111 18.12 24.57 -23.16
C LEU A 111 19.31 24.74 -24.13
N GLY A 112 20.17 25.75 -23.90
CA GLY A 112 21.40 25.95 -24.66
C GLY A 112 22.44 24.85 -24.44
N GLU A 113 22.65 24.43 -23.20
CA GLU A 113 23.59 23.34 -22.87
C GLU A 113 23.13 21.98 -23.41
N LEU A 114 21.81 21.75 -23.50
CA LEU A 114 21.23 20.56 -24.12
C LEU A 114 21.44 20.52 -25.64
N LEU A 115 21.45 21.69 -26.29
CA LEU A 115 21.60 21.81 -27.74
C LEU A 115 23.06 21.77 -28.19
N GLU A 116 23.98 22.24 -27.35
CA GLU A 116 25.43 22.24 -27.64
C GLU A 116 26.10 20.87 -27.41
N GLY A 117 25.52 20.02 -26.55
CA GLY A 117 26.07 18.71 -26.19
C GLY A 117 25.55 17.52 -27.00
N ALA A 118 24.60 17.72 -27.91
CA ALA A 118 24.05 16.63 -28.73
C ALA A 118 25.00 16.34 -29.89
N PRO A 119 25.70 15.17 -29.93
CA PRO A 119 26.33 14.75 -31.17
C PRO A 119 25.23 14.63 -32.21
N ALA A 120 25.44 15.32 -33.35
CA ALA A 120 24.65 15.07 -34.53
C ALA A 120 24.65 13.55 -34.76
N GLU A 121 23.47 12.96 -34.96
CA GLU A 121 23.26 11.56 -35.37
C GLU A 121 23.08 10.51 -34.25
N ALA A 122 22.71 10.89 -33.02
CA ALA A 122 22.13 9.92 -32.07
C ALA A 122 20.61 9.79 -32.29
N GLU A 123 20.24 8.84 -33.14
CA GLU A 123 18.91 8.25 -33.25
C GLU A 123 18.34 7.95 -31.84
N ILE A 124 17.41 8.79 -31.37
CA ILE A 124 16.65 8.54 -30.14
C ILE A 124 15.74 7.35 -30.44
N LEU A 125 16.27 6.15 -30.25
CA LEU A 125 15.48 4.94 -30.13
C LEU A 125 14.58 5.10 -28.90
N ALA A 126 13.34 5.51 -29.14
CA ALA A 126 12.25 5.32 -28.21
C ALA A 126 12.07 3.81 -27.99
N ARG A 127 12.80 3.23 -27.03
CA ARG A 127 12.55 1.88 -26.54
C ARG A 127 11.24 1.89 -25.76
N ARG A 128 10.14 1.70 -26.47
CA ARG A 128 8.92 1.15 -25.92
C ARG A 128 9.12 -0.38 -25.89
N THR A 129 9.58 -0.92 -24.77
CA THR A 129 9.52 -2.37 -24.50
C THR A 129 8.13 -2.67 -23.94
N ASP A 130 7.17 -2.82 -24.84
CA ASP A 130 5.83 -3.34 -24.56
C ASP A 130 5.52 -4.36 -25.64
N ASP A 131 5.66 -5.64 -25.31
CA ASP A 131 5.43 -6.77 -26.21
C ASP A 131 4.05 -7.44 -25.94
N GLY A 132 3.11 -6.72 -25.31
CA GLY A 132 1.77 -7.24 -25.01
C GLY A 132 0.80 -7.10 -26.19
N PRO A 133 0.07 -8.15 -26.61
CA PRO A 133 -0.95 -8.03 -27.65
C PRO A 133 -2.16 -7.23 -27.14
N ALA A 134 -2.49 -6.16 -27.87
CA ALA A 134 -3.67 -5.32 -27.62
C ALA A 134 -4.94 -5.96 -28.21
N ASP A 135 -5.40 -7.07 -27.63
CA ASP A 135 -6.72 -7.64 -27.96
C ASP A 135 -7.80 -6.99 -27.09
N TYR A 136 -8.25 -5.79 -27.50
CA TYR A 136 -9.51 -5.21 -27.02
C TYR A 136 -10.68 -5.73 -27.85
N ALA A 137 -11.14 -6.95 -27.56
CA ALA A 137 -12.47 -7.39 -27.99
C ALA A 137 -13.50 -6.95 -26.94
N ALA A 138 -14.24 -5.88 -27.22
CA ALA A 138 -15.38 -5.45 -26.42
C ALA A 138 -16.53 -6.47 -26.56
N PRO A 139 -17.16 -6.95 -25.48
CA PRO A 139 -18.42 -7.68 -25.60
C PRO A 139 -19.54 -6.70 -25.96
N GLY A 140 -19.97 -6.82 -27.22
CA GLY A 140 -21.18 -6.18 -27.73
C GLY A 140 -22.41 -6.61 -26.94
N ARG A 141 -23.12 -5.60 -26.45
CA ARG A 141 -24.46 -5.66 -25.86
C ARG A 141 -25.46 -6.12 -26.92
N ALA A 142 -25.90 -7.37 -26.85
CA ALA A 142 -27.09 -7.82 -27.58
C ALA A 142 -28.34 -7.37 -26.83
N VAL A 143 -29.16 -6.61 -27.54
CA VAL A 143 -30.54 -6.26 -27.20
C VAL A 143 -31.42 -7.26 -27.95
N GLU A 144 -32.11 -8.13 -27.23
CA GLU A 144 -33.45 -8.66 -27.58
C GLU A 144 -34.22 -8.94 -26.29
#